data_AF-A0A3D1JN95-F1
#
_entry.id   AF-A0A3D1JN95-F1
#
_cell.length_a   1.000
_cell.length_b   1.000
_cell.length_c   1.000
_cell.angle_alpha   90.00
_cell.angle_beta   90.00
_cell.angle_gamma   90.00
#
_symmetry.space_group_name_H-M   'P 1'
#
loop_
_entity.id
_entity.type
_entity.pdbx_description
1 polymer ?
#
loop_
_entity_poly.entity_id
_entity_poly.type
_entity_poly.pdbx_seq_one_letter_code
_entity_poly.pdbx_strand_id
1 'polypeptide(L)'
;MLHSAAATILQRGQERDTSQDGQAQERSMAATVAAFNSIEGTALTERQGWAFMQTLKLVRAANTARNGRYNPDDYLDGAAYAALGAEAAAGGAGKA
;
A
#
# COMPACT_ATOMS: atom_id res chain seq x y z
N MET A 1 11.08 -5.56 -10.97
CA MET A 1 10.57 -4.63 -9.92
C MET A 1 9.22 -4.05 -10.30
N LEU A 2 9.11 -3.12 -11.27
CA LEU A 2 7.80 -2.52 -11.62
C LEU A 2 6.73 -3.55 -12.04
N HIS A 3 7.04 -4.43 -13.00
CA HIS A 3 6.14 -5.52 -13.41
C HIS A 3 5.76 -6.45 -12.25
N SER A 4 6.74 -6.77 -11.40
CA SER A 4 6.53 -7.61 -10.21
C SER A 4 5.58 -6.93 -9.22
N ALA A 5 5.75 -5.62 -8.97
CA ALA A 5 4.90 -4.86 -8.08
C ALA A 5 3.46 -4.84 -8.59
N ALA A 6 3.26 -4.58 -9.88
CA ALA A 6 1.94 -4.64 -10.51
C ALA A 6 1.30 -6.02 -10.38
N ALA A 7 2.05 -7.09 -10.69
CA ALA A 7 1.56 -8.46 -10.55
C ALA A 7 1.21 -8.79 -9.09
N THR A 8 2.03 -8.37 -8.13
CA THR A 8 1.76 -8.56 -6.70
C THR A 8 0.51 -7.82 -6.25
N ILE A 9 0.27 -6.59 -6.72
CA ILE A 9 -0.96 -5.85 -6.41
C ILE A 9 -2.19 -6.61 -6.95
N LEU A 10 -2.14 -7.05 -8.21
CA LEU A 10 -3.23 -7.81 -8.84
C LEU A 10 -3.51 -9.12 -8.11
N GLN A 11 -2.45 -9.87 -7.79
CA GLN A 11 -2.57 -11.13 -7.06
C GLN A 11 -3.19 -10.90 -5.67
N ARG A 12 -2.71 -9.90 -4.92
CA ARG A 12 -3.28 -9.57 -3.60
C ARG A 12 -4.75 -9.15 -3.71
N GLY A 13 -5.09 -8.36 -4.72
CA GLY A 13 -6.48 -8.05 -5.03
C GLY A 13 -7.31 -9.29 -5.28
N GLN A 14 -6.83 -10.25 -6.08
CA GLN A 14 -7.55 -11.51 -6.36
C GLN A 14 -7.74 -12.37 -5.11
N GLU A 15 -6.75 -12.41 -4.22
CA GLU A 15 -6.78 -13.21 -3.00
C GLU A 15 -7.69 -12.59 -1.91
N ARG A 16 -7.77 -11.25 -1.84
CA ARG A 16 -8.30 -10.54 -0.66
C ARG A 16 -9.53 -9.69 -0.95
N ASP A 17 -9.65 -9.19 -2.17
CA ASP A 17 -10.66 -8.20 -2.56
C ASP A 17 -11.46 -8.68 -3.77
N THR A 18 -12.53 -9.41 -3.48
CA THR A 18 -13.59 -9.67 -4.47
C THR A 18 -14.48 -8.44 -4.57
N SER A 19 -14.28 -7.62 -5.61
CA SER A 19 -15.28 -6.61 -5.96
C SER A 19 -16.45 -7.26 -6.70
N GLN A 20 -17.65 -6.71 -6.48
CA GLN A 20 -18.88 -7.14 -7.15
C GLN A 20 -18.81 -6.96 -8.69
N ASP A 21 -17.88 -6.13 -9.17
CA ASP A 21 -17.66 -5.77 -10.56
C ASP A 21 -16.54 -6.60 -11.24
N GLY A 22 -16.00 -7.61 -10.55
CA GLY A 22 -15.00 -8.55 -11.09
C GLY A 22 -13.60 -7.96 -11.30
N GLN A 23 -13.36 -6.70 -10.92
CA GLN A 23 -12.03 -6.09 -10.92
C GLN A 23 -11.38 -6.29 -9.55
N ALA A 24 -10.55 -7.31 -9.44
CA ALA A 24 -9.80 -7.60 -8.22
C ALA A 24 -8.66 -6.57 -8.06
N GLN A 25 -8.74 -5.74 -7.03
CA GLN A 25 -7.75 -4.71 -6.74
C GLN A 25 -7.53 -4.64 -5.23
N GLU A 26 -6.30 -4.46 -4.80
CA GLU A 26 -5.97 -4.34 -3.37
C GLU A 26 -6.58 -3.05 -2.77
N ARG A 27 -7.55 -3.20 -1.87
CA ARG A 27 -8.37 -2.14 -1.24
C ARG A 27 -8.34 -2.17 0.29
N SER A 28 -7.49 -3.01 0.89
CA SER A 28 -7.40 -3.18 2.35
C SER A 28 -7.03 -1.90 3.11
N MET A 29 -6.36 -0.93 2.47
CA MET A 29 -5.89 0.27 3.16
C MET A 29 -7.02 1.21 3.60
N ALA A 30 -8.07 1.35 2.79
CA ALA A 30 -9.22 2.20 3.16
C ALA A 30 -9.88 1.68 4.45
N ALA A 31 -10.13 0.37 4.52
CA ALA A 31 -10.67 -0.29 5.70
C ALA A 31 -9.73 -0.19 6.91
N THR A 32 -8.42 -0.39 6.69
CA THR A 32 -7.38 -0.28 7.73
C THR A 32 -7.38 1.13 8.35
N VAL A 33 -7.36 2.17 7.51
CA VAL A 33 -7.34 3.56 7.96
C VAL A 33 -8.64 3.93 8.69
N ALA A 34 -9.81 3.48 8.22
CA ALA A 34 -11.08 3.72 8.89
C ALA A 34 -11.11 3.11 10.30
N ALA A 35 -10.64 1.86 10.44
CA ALA A 35 -10.54 1.20 11.74
C ALA A 35 -9.54 1.91 12.65
N PHE A 36 -8.35 2.24 12.15
CA PHE A 36 -7.32 2.93 12.92
C PHE A 36 -7.81 4.29 13.44
N ASN A 37 -8.43 5.09 12.57
CA ASN A 37 -9.02 6.37 12.96
C ASN A 37 -10.08 6.23 14.07
N SER A 38 -10.87 5.15 14.04
CA SER A 38 -11.89 4.89 15.05
C SER A 38 -11.30 4.50 16.41
N ILE A 39 -10.18 3.77 16.41
CA ILE A 39 -9.51 3.31 17.63
C ILE A 39 -8.71 4.45 18.25
N GLU A 40 -7.95 5.19 17.45
CA GLU A 40 -6.96 6.16 17.92
C GLU A 40 -7.46 7.61 17.92
N GLY A 41 -8.68 7.86 17.45
CA GLY A 41 -9.25 9.20 17.36
C GLY A 41 -8.56 10.09 16.32
N THR A 42 -8.00 9.49 15.26
CA THR A 42 -7.29 10.22 14.18
C THR A 42 -8.17 10.46 12.96
N ALA A 43 -7.65 11.24 12.01
CA ALA A 43 -8.32 11.54 10.73
C ALA A 43 -7.39 11.33 9.53
N LEU A 44 -6.71 10.18 9.50
CA LEU A 44 -5.85 9.80 8.38
C LEU A 44 -6.69 9.52 7.13
N THR A 45 -6.14 9.88 5.98
CA THR A 45 -6.65 9.50 4.65
C THR A 45 -6.00 8.19 4.18
N GLU A 46 -6.63 7.48 3.25
CA GLU A 46 -6.06 6.24 2.66
C GLU A 46 -4.66 6.48 2.07
N ARG A 47 -4.45 7.61 1.37
CA ARG A 47 -3.15 8.01 0.83
C ARG A 47 -2.10 8.21 1.93
N GLN A 48 -2.49 8.73 3.10
CA GLN A 48 -1.58 8.81 4.25
C GLN A 48 -1.24 7.43 4.82
N GLY A 49 -2.19 6.50 4.83
CA GLY A 49 -1.93 5.10 5.18
C GLY A 49 -0.89 4.45 4.25
N TRP A 50 -1.02 4.62 2.93
CA TRP A 50 -0.01 4.14 1.98
C TRP A 50 1.36 4.79 2.17
N ALA A 51 1.42 6.11 2.44
CA ALA A 51 2.67 6.81 2.73
C ALA A 51 3.35 6.30 4.02
N PHE A 52 2.54 5.97 5.04
CA PHE A 52 3.02 5.33 6.26
C PHE A 52 3.66 3.96 5.96
N MET A 53 3.00 3.13 5.16
CA MET A 53 3.54 1.81 4.77
C MET A 53 4.80 1.90 3.90
N GLN A 54 4.91 2.89 3.02
CA GLN A 54 6.14 3.18 2.28
C GLN A 54 7.28 3.55 3.24
N THR A 55 7.00 4.39 4.23
CA THR A 55 7.99 4.77 5.26
C THR A 55 8.48 3.55 6.03
N LEU A 56 7.59 2.64 6.41
CA LEU A 56 7.95 1.37 7.05
C LEU A 56 8.92 0.55 6.17
N LYS A 57 8.65 0.45 4.86
CA LYS A 57 9.49 -0.29 3.93
C LYS A 57 10.86 0.35 3.72
N LEU A 58 10.93 1.69 3.68
CA LEU A 58 12.20 2.41 3.68
C LEU A 58 13.04 2.14 4.94
N VAL A 59 12.42 2.17 6.12
CA VAL A 59 13.09 1.88 7.39
C VAL A 59 13.59 0.43 7.42
N ARG A 60 12.78 -0.53 6.95
CA ARG A 60 13.19 -1.94 6.85
C ARG A 60 14.36 -2.13 5.89
N ALA A 61 14.31 -1.54 4.70
CA ALA A 61 15.41 -1.58 3.75
C ALA A 61 16.72 -1.03 4.34
N ALA A 62 16.64 0.11 5.04
CA ALA A 62 17.79 0.71 5.72
C ALA A 62 18.37 -0.22 6.81
N ASN A 63 17.50 -0.84 7.63
CA ASN A 63 17.93 -1.80 8.64
C ASN A 63 18.55 -3.06 8.02
N THR A 64 17.96 -3.60 6.96
CA THR A 64 18.49 -4.74 6.21
C THR A 64 19.89 -4.43 5.66
N ALA A 65 20.07 -3.26 5.04
CA ALA A 65 21.34 -2.82 4.48
C ALA A 65 22.43 -2.63 5.55
N ARG A 66 22.10 -2.02 6.70
CA ARG A 66 23.04 -1.84 7.83
C ARG A 66 23.57 -3.16 8.38
N ASN A 67 22.79 -4.23 8.24
CA ASN A 67 23.19 -5.59 8.61
C ASN A 67 23.93 -6.35 7.48
N GLY A 68 24.34 -5.66 6.41
CA GLY A 68 25.04 -6.27 5.27
C GLY A 68 24.18 -7.22 4.45
N ARG A 69 22.84 -7.11 4.52
CA ARG A 69 21.90 -7.97 3.81
C ARG A 69 21.15 -7.20 2.72
N TYR A 70 20.56 -7.93 1.79
CA TYR A 70 19.60 -7.42 0.81
C TYR A 70 18.30 -8.22 0.91
N ASN A 71 17.17 -7.50 0.94
CA ASN A 71 15.84 -8.10 0.90
C ASN A 71 15.03 -7.45 -0.22
N PRO A 72 14.75 -8.15 -1.34
CA PRO A 72 14.01 -7.59 -2.46
C PRO A 72 12.57 -7.21 -2.10
N ASP A 73 11.98 -7.85 -1.09
CA ASP A 73 10.61 -7.58 -0.65
C ASP A 73 10.43 -6.15 -0.11
N ASP A 74 11.46 -5.59 0.53
CA ASP A 74 11.40 -4.22 1.06
C ASP A 74 11.16 -3.20 -0.08
N TYR A 75 11.81 -3.41 -1.22
CA TYR A 75 11.70 -2.54 -2.40
C TYR A 75 10.49 -2.87 -3.27
N LEU A 76 10.11 -4.15 -3.37
CA LEU A 76 8.93 -4.59 -4.10
C LEU A 76 7.66 -3.99 -3.48
N ASP A 77 7.49 -4.16 -2.17
CA ASP A 77 6.36 -3.57 -1.47
C ASP A 77 6.43 -2.04 -1.45
N GLY A 78 7.63 -1.44 -1.36
CA GLY A 78 7.79 0.01 -1.49
C GLY A 78 7.24 0.54 -2.82
N ALA A 79 7.58 -0.10 -3.94
CA ALA A 79 7.04 0.25 -5.26
C ALA A 79 5.53 0.01 -5.36
N ALA A 80 5.03 -1.11 -4.82
CA ALA A 80 3.62 -1.42 -4.85
C ALA A 80 2.78 -0.40 -4.04
N TYR A 81 3.23 -0.05 -2.83
CA TYR A 81 2.55 0.91 -1.97
C TYR A 81 2.62 2.34 -2.53
N ALA A 82 3.67 2.69 -3.26
CA ALA A 82 3.74 3.96 -3.98
C ALA A 82 2.68 4.04 -5.08
N ALA A 83 2.50 2.97 -5.87
CA ALA A 83 1.47 2.90 -6.91
C ALA A 83 0.06 3.01 -6.32
N LEU A 84 -0.26 2.21 -5.28
CA LEU A 84 -1.56 2.26 -4.60
C LEU A 84 -1.83 3.61 -3.93
N GLY A 85 -0.79 4.24 -3.37
CA GLY A 85 -0.88 5.60 -2.83
C GLY A 85 -1.21 6.64 -3.91
N ALA A 86 -0.66 6.50 -5.12
CA ALA A 86 -0.98 7.35 -6.26
C ALA A 86 -2.43 7.14 -6.73
N GLU A 87 -2.90 5.89 -6.80
CA GLU A 87 -4.31 5.58 -7.12
C GLU A 87 -5.27 6.19 -6.10
N ALA A 88 -4.97 6.08 -4.80
CA ALA A 88 -5.75 6.71 -3.73
C ALA A 88 -5.78 8.24 -3.86
N ALA A 89 -4.66 8.86 -4.23
CA ALA A 89 -4.60 10.30 -4.49
C ALA A 89 -5.45 10.72 -5.69
N ALA A 90 -5.34 9.99 -6.81
CA ALA A 90 -6.10 10.26 -8.03
C ALA A 90 -7.61 10.08 -7.82
N GLY A 91 -8.02 9.02 -7.11
CA GLY A 91 -9.42 8.78 -6.75
C GLY A 91 -9.99 9.83 -5.79
N GLY A 92 -9.15 10.45 -4.95
CA GLY A 92 -9.54 11.58 -4.11
C GLY A 92 -9.64 12.91 -4.88
N ALA A 93 -8.76 13.13 -5.86
CA ALA A 93 -8.74 14.34 -6.68
C ALA A 93 -9.92 14.44 -7.66
N GLY A 94 -10.49 13.31 -8.11
CA GLY A 94 -11.69 13.28 -8.96
C GLY A 94 -13.01 13.51 -8.21
N LYS A 95 -12.98 13.65 -6.88
CA LYS A 95 -14.16 13.87 -6.02
C LYS A 95 -14.20 15.28 -5.40
N ALA A 96 -13.25 16.15 -5.76
CA ALA A 96 -13.11 17.52 -5.25
C ALA A 96 -13.68 18.55 -6.22
#